data_AF-A0A519U7Y4-F1
#
_entry.id   AF-A0A519U7Y4-F1
#
_cell.length_a   1.000
_cell.length_b   1.000
_cell.length_c   1.000
_cell.angle_alpha   90.00
_cell.angle_beta   90.00
_cell.angle_gamma   90.00
#
_symmetry.space_group_name_H-M   'P 1'
#
loop_
_entity.id
_entity.type
_entity.pdbx_description
1 polymer ?
#
loop_
_entity_poly.entity_id
_entity_poly.type
_entity_poly.pdbx_seq_one_letter_code
_entity_poly.pdbx_strand_id
1 'polypeptide(L)'
;MGGERPLPRETELSKRFKELSSQPKEVALPAAYIAIYEAAVAQHHWIYDPQLKRWQTPEEFLENEKRYAGGEPGRLSRLQVRDPMDGVNASYAQLQDLKERMEIFVKRVLEYYKQRPKKS
;
A
#
# COMPACT_ATOMS: atom_id res chain seq x y z
N MET A 1 23.82 61.51 -9.53
CA MET A 1 24.31 60.74 -8.37
C MET A 1 23.53 59.45 -8.29
N GLY A 2 24.06 58.36 -8.88
CA GLY A 2 23.43 57.03 -8.85
C GLY A 2 24.02 56.23 -7.70
N GLY A 3 23.22 55.99 -6.65
CA GLY A 3 23.60 55.12 -5.54
C GLY A 3 23.13 53.69 -5.84
N GLU A 4 24.06 52.80 -6.18
CA GLU A 4 23.82 51.37 -6.29
C GLU A 4 23.50 50.78 -4.91
N ARG A 5 22.40 50.04 -4.82
CA ARG A 5 22.05 49.25 -3.62
C ARG A 5 22.99 48.04 -3.54
N PRO A 6 23.66 47.77 -2.40
CA PRO A 6 24.48 46.58 -2.29
C PRO A 6 23.59 45.34 -2.25
N LEU A 7 23.85 44.39 -3.15
CA LEU A 7 23.22 43.07 -3.13
C LEU A 7 23.61 42.35 -1.82
N PRO A 8 22.66 41.70 -1.11
CA PRO A 8 22.99 40.95 0.10
C PRO A 8 23.97 39.84 -0.25
N ARG A 9 25.13 39.89 0.41
CA ARG A 9 26.27 38.99 0.21
C ARG A 9 25.81 37.54 0.31
N GLU A 10 26.25 36.72 -0.64
CA GLU A 10 26.01 35.27 -0.78
C GLU A 10 26.16 34.46 0.53
N THR A 11 26.83 35.03 1.52
CA THR A 11 27.02 34.48 2.86
C THR A 11 25.73 34.32 3.65
N GLU A 12 24.73 35.19 3.49
CA GLU A 12 23.49 35.12 4.30
C GLU A 12 22.53 34.05 3.78
N LEU A 13 22.42 33.93 2.44
CA LEU A 13 21.70 32.85 1.77
C LEU A 13 22.38 31.51 2.02
N SER A 14 23.71 31.44 1.97
CA SER A 14 24.46 30.21 2.26
C SER A 14 24.32 29.79 3.73
N LYS A 15 24.28 30.74 4.66
CA LYS A 15 24.01 30.46 6.08
C LYS A 15 22.60 29.91 6.28
N ARG A 16 21.59 30.53 5.68
CA ARG A 16 20.20 30.02 5.72
C ARG A 16 20.06 28.65 5.09
N PHE A 17 20.72 28.40 3.95
CA PHE A 17 20.69 27.10 3.30
C PHE A 17 21.37 26.02 4.17
N LYS A 18 22.46 26.39 4.85
CA LYS A 18 23.15 25.53 5.80
C LYS A 18 22.27 25.24 7.03
N GLU A 19 21.60 26.25 7.58
CA GLU A 19 20.63 26.11 8.69
C GLU A 19 19.41 25.25 8.30
N LEU A 20 18.86 25.41 7.10
CA LEU A 20 17.79 24.55 6.57
C LEU A 20 18.25 23.10 6.37
N SER A 21 19.50 22.90 5.92
CA SER A 21 20.10 21.57 5.78
C SER A 21 20.55 20.95 7.12
N SER A 22 20.58 21.74 8.19
CA SER A 22 20.98 21.33 9.55
C SER A 22 19.79 21.01 10.44
N GLN A 23 18.55 21.06 9.92
CA GLN A 23 17.47 20.35 10.58
C GLN A 23 17.77 18.85 10.49
N PRO A 24 17.70 18.10 11.60
CA PRO A 24 17.96 16.67 11.57
C PRO A 24 16.91 16.01 10.68
N LYS A 25 17.29 15.70 9.44
CA LYS A 25 16.54 14.81 8.56
C LYS A 25 16.82 13.36 8.96
N GLU A 26 16.71 13.08 10.25
CA GLU A 26 16.91 11.77 10.84
C GLU A 26 15.55 11.31 11.34
N VAL A 27 14.65 11.07 10.38
CA VAL A 27 13.44 10.32 10.68
C VAL A 27 13.90 8.91 11.03
N ALA A 28 13.49 8.43 12.19
CA ALA A 28 13.70 7.08 12.72
C ALA A 28 13.04 5.99 11.84
N LEU A 29 13.40 5.93 10.56
CA LEU A 29 12.89 5.02 9.54
C LEU A 29 13.10 3.53 9.89
N PRO A 30 14.17 3.10 10.61
CA PRO A 30 14.28 1.73 11.09
C PRO A 30 13.19 1.35 12.11
N ALA A 31 12.74 2.28 12.95
CA ALA A 31 11.85 1.95 14.08
C ALA A 31 10.41 1.67 13.64
N ALA A 32 9.92 2.38 12.62
CA ALA A 32 8.51 2.34 12.24
C ALA A 32 8.10 0.99 11.63
N TYR A 33 8.88 0.44 10.69
CA TYR A 33 8.56 -0.87 10.11
C TYR A 33 8.84 -2.01 11.10
N ILE A 34 9.80 -1.85 12.02
CA ILE A 34 10.02 -2.82 13.10
C ILE A 34 8.80 -2.86 14.04
N ALA A 35 8.23 -1.72 14.40
CA ALA A 35 7.02 -1.68 15.22
C ALA A 35 5.82 -2.38 14.55
N ILE A 36 5.65 -2.21 13.23
CA ILE A 36 4.62 -2.92 12.46
C ILE A 36 4.86 -4.44 12.49
N TYR A 37 6.11 -4.86 12.29
CA TYR A 37 6.50 -6.27 12.37
C TYR A 37 6.18 -6.87 13.74
N GLU A 38 6.62 -6.22 14.81
CA GLU A 38 6.40 -6.70 16.19
C GLU A 38 4.91 -6.76 16.53
N ALA A 39 4.13 -5.76 16.12
CA ALA A 39 2.69 -5.74 16.32
C ALA A 39 2.00 -6.91 15.60
N ALA A 40 2.43 -7.23 14.37
CA ALA A 40 1.87 -8.34 13.60
C ALA A 40 2.23 -9.70 14.21
N VAL A 41 3.49 -9.90 14.64
CA VAL A 41 3.92 -11.13 15.33
C VAL A 41 3.15 -11.33 16.63
N ALA A 42 3.04 -10.27 17.46
CA ALA A 42 2.37 -10.35 18.77
C ALA A 42 0.87 -10.69 18.66
N GLN A 43 0.23 -10.27 17.57
CA GLN A 43 -1.20 -10.53 17.32
C GLN A 43 -1.45 -11.77 16.47
N HIS A 44 -0.41 -12.49 16.04
CA HIS A 44 -0.51 -13.55 15.02
C HIS A 44 -1.24 -13.10 13.75
N HIS A 45 -1.03 -11.83 13.37
CA HIS A 45 -1.65 -11.18 12.24
C HIS A 45 -0.67 -10.99 11.09
N TRP A 46 -1.20 -10.69 9.91
CA TRP A 46 -0.43 -10.42 8.69
C TRP A 46 -0.51 -8.95 8.32
N ILE A 47 0.42 -8.50 7.47
CA ILE A 47 0.47 -7.14 6.98
C ILE A 47 -0.24 -7.08 5.63
N TYR A 48 -1.24 -6.22 5.53
CA TYR A 48 -1.99 -5.95 4.32
C TYR A 48 -1.69 -4.55 3.79
N ASP A 49 -1.29 -4.45 2.52
CA ASP A 49 -1.21 -3.18 1.79
C ASP A 49 -2.50 -3.00 0.98
N PRO A 50 -3.42 -2.08 1.39
CA PRO A 50 -4.68 -1.87 0.69
C PRO A 50 -4.51 -1.25 -0.70
N GLN A 51 -3.41 -0.52 -0.95
CA GLN A 51 -3.14 0.08 -2.25
C GLN A 51 -2.76 -0.99 -3.27
N LEU A 52 -1.92 -1.95 -2.85
CA LEU A 52 -1.46 -3.05 -3.70
C LEU A 52 -2.38 -4.28 -3.63
N LYS A 53 -3.35 -4.27 -2.72
CA LYS A 53 -4.21 -5.41 -2.37
C LYS A 53 -3.39 -6.68 -2.07
N ARG A 54 -2.26 -6.50 -1.38
CA ARG A 54 -1.29 -7.58 -1.15
C ARG A 54 -1.19 -7.89 0.34
N TRP A 55 -1.19 -9.18 0.64
CA TRP A 55 -0.88 -9.74 1.96
C TRP A 55 0.58 -10.17 2.02
N GLN A 56 1.18 -10.01 3.20
CA GLN A 56 2.53 -10.46 3.52
C GLN A 56 2.55 -11.03 4.93
N THR A 57 3.30 -12.11 5.13
CA THR A 57 3.62 -12.53 6.51
C THR A 57 4.50 -11.48 7.18
N PRO A 58 4.58 -11.44 8.52
CA PRO A 58 5.53 -10.58 9.22
C PRO A 58 6.97 -10.74 8.73
N GLU A 59 7.41 -11.97 8.49
CA GLU A 59 8.77 -12.30 8.04
C GLU A 59 9.04 -11.80 6.63
N GLU A 60 8.11 -12.03 5.70
CA GLU A 60 8.22 -11.52 4.33
C GLU A 60 8.27 -9.98 4.30
N PHE A 61 7.44 -9.34 5.13
CA PHE A 61 7.42 -7.89 5.26
C PHE A 61 8.78 -7.37 5.74
N LEU A 62 9.31 -7.94 6.82
CA LEU A 62 10.61 -7.55 7.40
C LEU A 62 11.76 -7.74 6.40
N GLU A 63 11.78 -8.86 5.68
CA GLU A 63 12.79 -9.13 4.65
C GLU A 63 12.73 -8.09 3.52
N ASN A 64 11.52 -7.76 3.05
CA ASN A 64 11.33 -6.78 1.99
C ASN A 64 11.75 -5.37 2.41
N GLU A 65 11.44 -4.95 3.64
CA GLU A 65 11.86 -3.64 4.16
C GLU A 65 13.37 -3.52 4.27
N LYS A 66 14.04 -4.57 4.75
CA LYS A 66 15.51 -4.63 4.84
C LYS A 66 16.19 -4.57 3.47
N ARG A 67 15.58 -5.16 2.43
CA ARG A 67 16.19 -5.27 1.10
C ARG A 67 15.90 -4.10 0.17
N TYR A 68 14.70 -3.54 0.18
CA TYR A 68 14.24 -2.71 -0.94
C TYR A 68 13.67 -1.34 -0.56
N ALA A 69 12.95 -1.24 0.56
CA ALA A 69 12.09 -0.07 0.80
C ALA A 69 12.56 0.84 1.94
N GLY A 70 13.34 0.32 2.89
CA GLY A 70 13.93 1.13 3.96
C GLY A 70 12.92 1.93 4.79
N GLY A 71 11.66 1.50 4.86
CA GLY A 71 10.63 2.17 5.65
C GLY A 71 10.05 3.46 5.06
N GLU A 72 9.84 3.53 3.74
CA GLU A 72 9.19 4.68 3.08
C GLU A 72 7.90 5.12 3.83
N PRO A 73 7.86 6.33 4.42
CA PRO A 73 6.82 6.70 5.38
C PRO A 73 5.39 6.68 4.83
N GLY A 74 5.20 7.09 3.56
CA GLY A 74 3.88 7.09 2.92
C GLY A 74 3.31 5.67 2.83
N ARG A 75 4.15 4.69 2.49
CA ARG A 75 3.81 3.28 2.51
C ARG A 75 3.55 2.75 3.90
N LEU A 76 4.44 2.97 4.86
CA LEU A 76 4.25 2.44 6.20
C LEU A 76 2.93 2.93 6.83
N SER A 77 2.56 4.20 6.59
CA SER A 77 1.35 4.80 7.15
C SER A 77 0.03 4.17 6.69
N ARG A 78 0.00 3.48 5.54
CA ARG A 78 -1.21 2.85 5.00
C ARG A 78 -1.32 1.35 5.29
N LEU A 79 -0.25 0.73 5.77
CA LEU A 79 -0.24 -0.70 6.05
C LEU A 79 -1.21 -1.04 7.17
N GLN A 80 -1.87 -2.18 7.06
CA GLN A 80 -2.83 -2.66 8.05
C GLN A 80 -2.35 -3.99 8.61
N VAL A 81 -2.33 -4.13 9.93
CA VAL A 81 -2.10 -5.41 10.61
C VAL A 81 -3.46 -6.06 10.83
N ARG A 82 -3.70 -7.24 10.24
CA ARG A 82 -5.03 -7.88 10.20
C ARG A 82 -4.94 -9.39 10.32
N ASP A 83 -6.02 -10.00 10.78
CA ASP A 83 -6.18 -11.45 10.77
C ASP A 83 -6.14 -11.96 9.32
N PRO A 84 -5.21 -12.86 8.94
CA PRO A 84 -5.17 -13.44 7.59
C PRO A 84 -6.46 -14.18 7.22
N MET A 85 -7.22 -14.68 8.19
CA MET A 85 -8.50 -15.33 7.95
C MET A 85 -9.55 -14.39 7.36
N ASP A 86 -9.49 -13.09 7.66
CA ASP A 86 -10.32 -12.09 6.97
C ASP A 86 -10.07 -12.11 5.46
N GLY A 87 -8.80 -12.19 5.06
CA GLY A 87 -8.38 -12.25 3.65
C GLY A 87 -8.84 -13.54 2.97
N VAL A 88 -8.74 -14.67 3.67
CA VAL A 88 -9.23 -15.98 3.19
C VAL A 88 -10.74 -15.92 2.98
N ASN A 89 -11.48 -15.48 4.00
CA ASN A 89 -12.95 -15.41 3.96
C ASN A 89 -13.44 -14.47 2.86
N ALA A 90 -12.81 -13.29 2.72
CA ALA A 90 -13.15 -12.34 1.67
C ALA A 90 -12.92 -12.93 0.26
N SER A 91 -11.84 -13.71 0.09
CA SER A 91 -11.54 -14.37 -1.18
C SER A 91 -12.57 -15.45 -1.52
N TYR A 92 -12.98 -16.26 -0.55
CA TYR A 92 -14.05 -17.25 -0.74
C TYR A 92 -15.40 -16.59 -1.06
N ALA A 93 -15.74 -15.49 -0.39
CA ALA A 93 -16.96 -14.74 -0.69
C ALA A 93 -16.98 -14.23 -2.13
N GLN A 94 -15.85 -13.70 -2.62
CA GLN A 94 -15.72 -13.26 -4.02
C GLN A 94 -15.85 -14.42 -5.02
N LEU A 95 -15.27 -15.57 -4.72
CA LEU A 95 -15.40 -16.76 -5.57
C LEU A 95 -16.83 -17.28 -5.64
N GLN A 96 -17.53 -17.27 -4.51
CA GLN A 96 -18.93 -17.70 -4.43
C GLN A 96 -19.84 -16.77 -5.23
N ASP A 97 -19.68 -15.45 -5.08
CA ASP A 97 -20.42 -14.45 -5.85
C ASP A 97 -20.11 -14.54 -7.36
N LEU A 98 -18.85 -14.80 -7.75
CA LEU A 98 -18.50 -15.06 -9.14
C LEU A 98 -19.20 -16.31 -9.69
N LYS A 99 -19.23 -17.40 -8.91
CA LYS A 99 -19.91 -18.64 -9.27
C LYS A 99 -21.41 -18.41 -9.48
N GLU A 100 -22.07 -17.70 -8.58
CA GLU A 100 -23.51 -17.39 -8.68
C GLU A 100 -23.82 -16.59 -9.95
N ARG A 101 -23.02 -15.57 -10.26
CA ARG A 101 -23.18 -14.80 -11.51
C ARG A 101 -22.99 -15.66 -12.74
N MET A 102 -22.03 -16.58 -12.71
CA MET A 102 -21.77 -17.51 -13.80
C MET A 102 -22.97 -18.46 -14.01
N GLU A 103 -23.53 -19.02 -12.94
CA GLU A 103 -24.70 -19.91 -13.00
C GLU A 103 -25.93 -19.18 -13.59
N ILE A 104 -26.18 -17.94 -13.16
CA ILE A 104 -27.25 -17.09 -13.72
C ILE A 104 -27.03 -16.88 -15.22
N PHE A 105 -25.80 -16.55 -15.63
CA PHE A 105 -25.49 -16.32 -17.03
C PHE A 105 -25.69 -17.59 -17.88
N VAL A 106 -25.19 -18.74 -17.42
CA VAL A 106 -25.38 -20.03 -18.11
C VAL A 106 -26.86 -20.34 -18.27
N LYS A 107 -27.67 -20.16 -17.22
CA LYS A 107 -29.12 -20.38 -17.28
C LYS A 107 -29.76 -19.51 -18.36
N ARG A 108 -29.44 -18.21 -18.40
CA ARG A 108 -29.96 -17.26 -19.40
C ARG A 108 -29.58 -17.68 -20.82
N VAL A 109 -28.35 -18.12 -21.04
CA VAL A 109 -27.88 -18.59 -22.36
C VAL A 109 -28.66 -19.83 -22.80
N LEU A 110 -28.78 -20.83 -21.94
CA LEU A 110 -29.51 -22.07 -22.25
C LEU A 110 -30.99 -21.80 -22.54
N GLU A 111 -31.61 -20.93 -21.77
CA GLU A 111 -33.01 -20.53 -21.96
C GLU A 111 -33.24 -19.85 -23.31
N TYR A 112 -32.37 -18.89 -23.67
CA TYR A 112 -32.43 -18.20 -24.96
C TYR A 112 -32.37 -19.18 -26.15
N TYR A 113 -31.48 -20.17 -26.10
CA TYR A 113 -31.34 -21.13 -27.19
C TYR A 113 -32.41 -22.24 -27.18
N LYS A 114 -32.99 -22.60 -26.03
CA LYS A 114 -34.12 -23.54 -25.94
C LYS A 114 -35.41 -22.98 -26.56
N GLN A 115 -35.61 -21.67 -26.49
CA GLN A 115 -36.80 -21.00 -27.03
C GLN A 115 -36.72 -20.72 -28.54
N ARG A 116 -35.59 -21.02 -29.20
CA ARG A 116 -35.49 -20.93 -30.65
C ARG A 116 -36.21 -22.10 -31.31
N PRO A 117 -37.23 -21.87 -32.17
CA PRO A 117 -37.77 -22.94 -32.98
C PRO A 117 -36.65 -23.49 -33.88
N LYS A 118 -36.50 -24.82 -33.94
CA LYS A 118 -35.69 -25.45 -34.96
C LYS A 118 -36.25 -24.99 -36.31
N LYS A 119 -35.45 -24.29 -37.12
CA LYS A 119 -35.78 -24.08 -38.52
C LYS A 119 -35.85 -25.47 -39.15
N SER A 120 -37.07 -25.91 -39.42
CA SER A 120 -37.37 -27.13 -40.17
C SER A 120 -37.23 -26.87 -41.66
#